data_AF-A0A7V4M033-F1
#
_entry.id   AF-A0A7V4M033-F1
#
_cell.length_a   1.000
_cell.length_b   1.000
_cell.length_c   1.000
_cell.angle_alpha   90.00
_cell.angle_beta   90.00
_cell.angle_gamma   90.00
#
_symmetry.space_group_name_H-M   'P 1'
#
loop_
_entity.id
_entity.type
_entity.pdbx_description
1 polymer ?
#
loop_
_entity_poly.entity_id
_entity_poly.type
_entity_poly.pdbx_seq_one_letter_code
_entity_poly.pdbx_strand_id
1 'polypeptide(L)'
;MHEGIQQGALPISTSAGLRRLSEEHGVHARCTLKEVAQARRLGERGLVKRRSRPERHTPLPEKTILSGTGVETRVRHGMKPDNRCAAVNMKKAAPALVAAACALIGTHAMSDADKSPPPAGPKPFLSPSHRRIVFVGDSITDGNTYPQLIRQALVAAGYAAPICINAGVGGDTAEGMSARLETTAIAYQPTLVSISAGINDILHGVPATNYEAHIRMMADRLKALNIPVLLLTPSILGPQHAQADTNLAQYVEAIHRVAGTCGCQVAQVNRLMKEARAAGRQILENDSVHPNFEGQRLIARAVLDALGYVDVPVPEKISVEMYPGVITNWMFRRLPEKTVPLDPESVKAVRPDESWTAYVLPETDPQEIPWLEIERQTGFALSLDKKVPGPGSKNFQGYAILKEKAPRKVFFNTGAELQTVWLNGERIFKFSAPPWPGFHAGGNRVPAELIKGDNVVIIETGPTFFLSVTENHDW
;
A
#
# COMPACT_ATOMS: atom_id res chain seq x y z
N MET A 1 11.31 36.42 -47.12
CA MET A 1 11.02 37.86 -47.22
C MET A 1 10.11 38.20 -46.04
N HIS A 2 10.69 38.66 -44.93
CA HIS A 2 10.73 40.08 -44.48
C HIS A 2 9.34 40.50 -43.94
N GLU A 3 9.10 41.01 -42.73
CA GLU A 3 9.80 41.63 -41.58
C GLU A 3 8.81 41.53 -40.38
N GLY A 4 9.08 41.65 -39.06
CA GLY A 4 10.20 42.19 -38.31
C GLY A 4 9.90 43.58 -37.70
N ILE A 5 9.24 43.70 -36.53
CA ILE A 5 9.28 44.91 -35.65
C ILE A 5 9.11 44.43 -34.18
N GLN A 6 10.14 44.36 -33.34
CA GLN A 6 10.92 45.37 -32.58
C GLN A 6 10.39 45.71 -31.18
N GLN A 7 11.36 45.76 -30.25
CA GLN A 7 11.30 45.87 -28.80
C GLN A 7 11.01 47.30 -28.29
N GLY A 8 10.58 47.42 -27.03
CA GLY A 8 10.70 48.64 -26.23
C GLY A 8 10.73 48.31 -24.74
N ALA A 9 11.77 48.77 -24.04
CA ALA A 9 12.09 48.47 -22.65
C ALA A 9 12.04 49.73 -21.75
N LEU A 10 11.59 49.53 -20.50
CA LEU A 10 11.96 50.21 -19.22
C LEU A 10 11.57 51.70 -19.02
N PRO A 11 11.37 52.23 -17.76
CA PRO A 11 12.22 51.97 -16.59
C PRO A 11 11.58 51.89 -15.18
N ILE A 12 12.47 51.63 -14.22
CA ILE A 12 12.33 51.52 -12.76
C ILE A 12 12.47 52.91 -12.11
N SER A 13 11.69 53.24 -11.05
CA SER A 13 12.12 54.14 -9.95
C SER A 13 11.22 54.09 -8.71
N THR A 14 11.76 53.55 -7.61
CA THR A 14 11.80 54.01 -6.20
C THR A 14 10.63 54.74 -5.49
N SER A 15 10.15 54.08 -4.43
CA SER A 15 9.98 54.49 -3.00
C SER A 15 9.23 55.76 -2.55
N ALA A 16 8.30 55.50 -1.60
CA ALA A 16 7.96 56.25 -0.38
C ALA A 16 6.83 57.31 -0.41
N GLY A 17 5.86 57.15 0.52
CA GLY A 17 4.85 58.15 0.90
C GLY A 17 3.45 57.57 1.14
N LEU A 18 3.20 56.90 2.27
CA LEU A 18 2.43 57.43 3.43
C LEU A 18 0.94 57.76 3.19
N ARG A 19 0.10 56.92 3.82
CA ARG A 19 -1.07 57.26 4.67
C ARG A 19 -2.33 57.93 4.06
N ARG A 20 -3.43 57.23 4.37
CA ARG A 20 -4.82 57.68 4.61
C ARG A 20 -5.63 58.04 3.37
N LEU A 21 -6.68 57.25 3.12
CA LEU A 21 -8.04 57.58 3.53
C LEU A 21 -8.88 56.30 3.61
N SER A 22 -9.43 56.10 4.81
CA SER A 22 -10.47 55.12 5.17
C SER A 22 -11.83 55.81 5.11
N GLU A 23 -12.89 55.00 5.14
CA GLU A 23 -14.35 55.32 5.08
C GLU A 23 -14.85 55.22 3.63
N GLU A 24 -15.75 54.29 3.26
CA GLU A 24 -17.03 54.00 3.92
C GLU A 24 -17.65 52.67 3.40
N HIS A 25 -18.39 51.93 4.27
CA HIS A 25 -19.23 50.72 4.07
C HIS A 25 -18.49 49.35 3.94
N GLY A 26 -18.40 48.46 4.94
CA GLY A 26 -19.43 47.88 5.85
C GLY A 26 -20.01 46.60 5.20
N VAL A 27 -19.88 45.36 5.69
CA VAL A 27 -20.22 44.83 7.03
C VAL A 27 -19.45 43.52 7.34
N HIS A 28 -19.00 43.41 8.59
CA HIS A 28 -18.30 42.30 9.22
C HIS A 28 -19.25 41.23 9.82
N ALA A 29 -18.76 39.99 9.90
CA ALA A 29 -19.02 39.12 11.05
C ALA A 29 -17.72 38.46 11.51
N ARG A 30 -17.16 38.95 12.62
CA ARG A 30 -16.08 38.30 13.39
C ARG A 30 -16.74 37.36 14.38
N CYS A 31 -16.44 36.07 14.30
CA CYS A 31 -16.80 35.12 15.36
C CYS A 31 -15.79 35.30 16.51
N THR A 32 -16.31 35.52 17.72
CA THR A 32 -15.51 35.87 18.91
C THR A 32 -15.21 34.63 19.76
N LEU A 33 -14.04 34.63 20.39
CA LEU A 33 -13.49 33.61 21.30
C LEU A 33 -14.30 33.35 22.59
N LYS A 34 -15.60 33.63 22.62
CA LYS A 34 -16.50 33.34 23.76
C LYS A 34 -17.50 32.21 23.51
N GLU A 35 -17.66 31.72 22.27
CA GLU A 35 -18.60 30.61 21.98
C GLU A 35 -17.94 29.22 22.03
N VAL A 36 -16.61 29.14 21.91
CA VAL A 36 -15.86 27.88 22.12
C VAL A 36 -15.74 27.50 23.61
N ALA A 37 -16.00 28.45 24.53
CA ALA A 37 -15.99 28.20 25.97
C ALA A 37 -17.32 27.66 26.53
N GLN A 38 -18.40 27.66 25.74
CA GLN A 38 -19.73 27.22 26.19
C GLN A 38 -20.08 25.79 25.71
N ALA A 39 -19.43 25.29 24.66
CA ALA A 39 -19.44 23.87 24.31
C ALA A 39 -18.59 22.99 25.25
N ARG A 40 -17.65 23.59 26.00
CA ARG A 40 -16.84 22.92 27.03
C ARG A 40 -17.51 22.87 28.42
N ARG A 41 -18.68 23.49 28.62
CA ARG A 41 -19.43 23.46 29.90
C ARG A 41 -20.73 22.65 29.87
N LEU A 42 -21.02 21.96 28.77
CA LEU A 42 -22.16 21.03 28.65
C LEU A 42 -21.76 19.55 28.60
N GLY A 43 -20.46 19.23 28.74
CA GLY A 43 -19.94 17.87 28.92
C GLY A 43 -19.63 17.47 30.37
N GLU A 44 -19.82 18.36 31.35
CA GLU A 44 -19.42 18.13 32.77
C GLU A 44 -20.60 18.01 33.75
N ARG A 45 -21.82 17.71 33.28
CA ARG A 45 -22.95 17.37 34.17
C ARG A 45 -23.61 16.06 33.75
N GLY A 46 -23.00 14.96 34.19
CA GLY A 46 -23.53 13.62 33.96
C GLY A 46 -22.74 12.48 34.61
N LEU A 47 -22.01 12.71 35.72
CA LEU A 47 -21.47 11.63 36.55
C LEU A 47 -22.11 11.68 37.94
N VAL A 48 -23.24 10.99 38.08
CA VAL A 48 -23.77 10.59 39.39
C VAL A 48 -23.07 9.32 39.82
N LYS A 49 -22.33 9.41 40.93
CA LYS A 49 -21.69 8.34 41.69
C LYS A 49 -22.68 7.18 41.95
N ARG A 50 -22.40 5.99 41.41
CA ARG A 50 -22.81 4.73 42.04
C ARG A 50 -21.59 4.05 42.63
N ARG A 51 -21.60 3.92 43.96
CA ARG A 51 -20.63 3.17 44.76
C ARG A 51 -20.87 1.67 44.54
N SER A 52 -19.87 0.95 44.07
CA SER A 52 -19.77 -0.51 44.23
C SER A 52 -18.51 -0.81 45.04
N ARG A 53 -18.68 -1.66 46.07
CA ARG A 53 -17.66 -2.08 47.04
C ARG A 53 -16.59 -2.96 46.38
N PRO A 54 -15.35 -3.00 46.91
CA PRO A 54 -14.33 -3.91 46.42
C PRO A 54 -14.50 -5.30 47.03
N GLU A 55 -14.71 -6.31 46.19
CA GLU A 55 -14.52 -7.71 46.57
C GLU A 55 -13.05 -8.09 46.38
N ARG A 56 -12.52 -8.75 47.41
CA ARG A 56 -11.14 -9.22 47.52
C ARG A 56 -11.05 -10.55 46.80
N HIS A 57 -10.21 -10.66 45.79
CA HIS A 57 -9.74 -11.96 45.31
C HIS A 57 -8.43 -12.29 46.00
N THR A 58 -8.53 -13.22 46.95
CA THR A 58 -7.40 -13.95 47.54
C THR A 58 -6.78 -14.90 46.51
N PRO A 59 -5.44 -15.05 46.49
CA PRO A 59 -4.75 -16.01 45.63
C PRO A 59 -4.87 -17.43 46.19
N LEU A 60 -5.11 -18.42 45.32
CA LEU A 60 -4.98 -19.84 45.66
C LEU A 60 -3.52 -20.29 45.49
N PRO A 61 -3.02 -21.19 46.36
CA PRO A 61 -1.58 -21.41 46.52
C PRO A 61 -0.99 -22.43 45.57
N GLU A 62 0.32 -22.26 45.33
CA GLU A 62 1.25 -23.25 44.81
C GLU A 62 1.19 -24.56 45.60
N LYS A 63 1.26 -25.70 44.89
CA LYS A 63 1.72 -26.97 45.43
C LYS A 63 2.93 -27.44 44.65
N THR A 64 4.09 -27.31 45.28
CA THR A 64 5.23 -28.20 45.05
C THR A 64 5.15 -29.33 46.07
N ILE A 65 5.52 -30.57 45.67
CA ILE A 65 6.27 -31.60 46.44
C ILE A 65 5.84 -33.05 46.07
N LEU A 66 6.83 -33.77 45.51
CA LEU A 66 7.21 -35.19 45.62
C LEU A 66 6.54 -36.32 44.80
N SER A 67 7.34 -36.77 43.84
CA SER A 67 7.88 -38.14 43.66
C SER A 67 6.94 -39.34 43.42
N GLY A 68 7.17 -39.99 42.28
CA GLY A 68 7.64 -41.39 42.29
C GLY A 68 6.71 -42.42 41.65
N THR A 69 7.32 -43.30 40.85
CA THR A 69 6.79 -44.48 40.14
C THR A 69 6.02 -44.12 38.85
N GLY A 70 6.35 -44.59 37.65
CA GLY A 70 7.24 -45.66 37.22
C GLY A 70 6.47 -46.50 36.19
N VAL A 71 6.59 -46.18 34.89
CA VAL A 71 6.27 -47.13 33.81
C VAL A 71 7.22 -46.87 32.64
N GLU A 72 8.15 -47.81 32.45
CA GLU A 72 8.98 -47.94 31.27
C GLU A 72 8.12 -48.25 30.04
N THR A 73 8.43 -47.66 28.89
CA THR A 73 8.22 -48.35 27.60
C THR A 73 9.37 -48.05 26.65
N ARG A 74 10.18 -49.09 26.42
CA ARG A 74 11.24 -49.18 25.42
C ARG A 74 10.68 -48.96 24.02
N VAL A 75 11.32 -48.12 23.22
CA VAL A 75 11.25 -48.20 21.76
C VAL A 75 12.54 -48.85 21.26
N ARG A 76 12.42 -50.07 20.74
CA ARG A 76 13.51 -50.82 20.10
C ARG A 76 13.69 -50.39 18.65
N HIS A 77 14.95 -50.30 18.26
CA HIS A 77 15.44 -50.22 16.89
C HIS A 77 15.16 -51.48 16.06
N GLY A 78 14.99 -51.27 14.75
CA GLY A 78 15.49 -52.17 13.71
C GLY A 78 14.45 -52.87 12.83
N MET A 79 14.34 -52.48 11.55
CA MET A 79 14.76 -53.28 10.38
C MET A 79 14.28 -52.65 9.04
N LYS A 80 15.17 -52.67 8.03
CA LYS A 80 14.88 -52.46 6.60
C LYS A 80 14.12 -53.67 6.01
N PRO A 81 13.61 -53.58 4.76
CA PRO A 81 14.43 -54.05 3.64
C PRO A 81 14.33 -53.22 2.34
N ASP A 82 15.32 -53.49 1.48
CA ASP A 82 15.54 -52.99 0.12
C ASP A 82 14.42 -53.39 -0.87
N ASN A 83 14.24 -52.60 -1.94
CA ASN A 83 14.34 -53.18 -3.29
C ASN A 83 14.61 -52.15 -4.38
N ARG A 84 15.48 -52.60 -5.29
CA ARG A 84 16.08 -51.91 -6.43
C ARG A 84 15.05 -51.72 -7.54
N CYS A 85 15.16 -50.64 -8.32
CA CYS A 85 14.72 -50.66 -9.71
C CYS A 85 15.80 -50.04 -10.60
N ALA A 86 16.06 -50.75 -11.71
CA ALA A 86 17.20 -50.58 -12.58
C ALA A 86 17.03 -49.40 -13.55
N ALA A 87 18.17 -48.85 -13.96
CA ALA A 87 18.31 -47.87 -15.02
C ALA A 87 18.03 -48.48 -16.39
N VAL A 88 17.39 -47.70 -17.29
CA VAL A 88 17.72 -47.71 -18.72
C VAL A 88 17.67 -46.27 -19.22
N ASN A 89 18.77 -45.84 -19.84
CA ASN A 89 18.93 -44.58 -20.54
C ASN A 89 19.30 -44.97 -21.98
N MET A 90 18.65 -44.40 -23.00
CA MET A 90 19.29 -43.80 -24.19
C MET A 90 18.40 -43.70 -25.45
N LYS A 91 18.45 -42.48 -26.01
CA LYS A 91 18.65 -42.08 -27.42
C LYS A 91 17.44 -41.81 -28.35
N LYS A 92 17.60 -40.65 -29.00
CA LYS A 92 16.86 -40.01 -30.09
C LYS A 92 17.03 -40.76 -31.42
N ALA A 93 16.02 -40.72 -32.29
CA ALA A 93 16.16 -40.74 -33.75
C ALA A 93 14.95 -40.05 -34.42
N ALA A 94 15.21 -39.39 -35.55
CA ALA A 94 14.38 -38.45 -36.30
C ALA A 94 13.37 -39.13 -37.28
N PRO A 95 12.44 -38.39 -37.93
CA PRO A 95 11.38 -38.96 -38.75
C PRO A 95 11.77 -39.16 -40.22
N ALA A 96 11.10 -40.12 -40.88
CA ALA A 96 11.30 -40.47 -42.29
C ALA A 96 10.37 -39.67 -43.23
N LEU A 97 10.96 -39.22 -44.34
CA LEU A 97 10.30 -38.74 -45.56
C LEU A 97 9.45 -39.85 -46.22
N VAL A 98 8.28 -39.49 -46.73
CA VAL A 98 7.71 -40.09 -47.97
C VAL A 98 7.18 -38.96 -48.84
N ALA A 99 7.62 -38.94 -50.08
CA ALA A 99 7.27 -37.97 -51.11
C ALA A 99 6.28 -38.55 -52.13
N ALA A 100 5.50 -37.63 -52.69
CA ALA A 100 4.95 -37.57 -54.06
C ALA A 100 3.75 -38.46 -54.46
N ALA A 101 2.64 -37.79 -54.78
CA ALA A 101 2.01 -37.87 -56.10
C ALA A 101 1.22 -36.57 -56.38
N CYS A 102 1.60 -35.87 -57.46
CA CYS A 102 0.90 -34.74 -58.07
C CYS A 102 -0.06 -35.21 -59.17
N ALA A 103 -1.01 -34.31 -59.52
CA ALA A 103 -1.92 -34.25 -60.70
C ALA A 103 -3.42 -34.35 -60.29
N LEU A 104 -4.36 -33.49 -60.69
CA LEU A 104 -4.45 -32.43 -61.72
C LEU A 104 -5.72 -31.56 -61.47
N ILE A 105 -5.62 -30.27 -61.81
CA ILE A 105 -6.67 -29.34 -62.31
C ILE A 105 -7.76 -28.83 -61.36
N GLY A 106 -7.85 -27.50 -61.25
CA GLY A 106 -9.08 -26.80 -60.88
C GLY A 106 -8.86 -25.37 -60.39
N THR A 107 -8.53 -24.44 -61.29
CA THR A 107 -8.58 -22.99 -60.99
C THR A 107 -10.03 -22.58 -60.75
N HIS A 108 -10.39 -22.31 -59.50
CA HIS A 108 -11.52 -21.46 -59.13
C HIS A 108 -11.03 -20.44 -58.11
N ALA A 109 -11.06 -19.18 -58.51
CA ALA A 109 -10.85 -18.04 -57.63
C ALA A 109 -11.90 -18.09 -56.50
N MET A 110 -11.46 -18.41 -55.30
CA MET A 110 -12.24 -18.22 -54.09
C MET A 110 -12.01 -16.78 -53.63
N SER A 111 -13.09 -16.01 -53.74
CA SER A 111 -13.31 -14.67 -53.18
C SER A 111 -12.67 -14.49 -51.79
N ASP A 112 -11.78 -13.50 -51.66
CA ASP A 112 -11.36 -12.89 -50.39
C ASP A 112 -12.53 -12.12 -49.77
N ALA A 113 -13.55 -12.85 -49.30
CA ALA A 113 -14.62 -12.29 -48.50
C ALA A 113 -14.39 -12.64 -47.02
N ASP A 114 -14.16 -11.57 -46.27
CA ASP A 114 -14.46 -11.41 -44.86
C ASP A 114 -13.58 -12.15 -43.84
N LYS A 115 -12.37 -11.60 -43.66
CA LYS A 115 -11.71 -11.58 -42.34
C LYS A 115 -11.81 -10.17 -41.76
N SER A 116 -13.03 -9.69 -41.51
CA SER A 116 -13.19 -8.56 -40.61
C SER A 116 -12.58 -8.91 -39.25
N PRO A 117 -11.74 -8.05 -38.66
CA PRO A 117 -11.27 -8.27 -37.30
C PRO A 117 -12.49 -8.38 -36.37
N PRO A 118 -12.39 -9.16 -35.28
CA PRO A 118 -13.47 -9.25 -34.31
C PRO A 118 -13.88 -7.83 -33.88
N PRO A 119 -15.18 -7.58 -33.66
CA PRO A 119 -15.66 -6.27 -33.23
C PRO A 119 -14.83 -5.81 -32.04
N ALA A 120 -14.24 -4.62 -32.14
CA ALA A 120 -13.45 -4.05 -31.07
C ALA A 120 -14.29 -4.12 -29.79
N GLY A 121 -13.78 -4.83 -28.78
CA GLY A 121 -14.37 -4.85 -27.45
C GLY A 121 -14.59 -3.43 -26.93
N PRO A 122 -15.41 -3.24 -25.89
CA PRO A 122 -15.63 -1.92 -25.30
C PRO A 122 -14.29 -1.21 -25.11
N LYS A 123 -14.18 0.01 -25.67
CA LYS A 123 -12.93 0.80 -25.59
C LYS A 123 -12.49 0.85 -24.13
N PRO A 124 -11.21 0.55 -23.82
CA PRO A 124 -10.72 0.59 -22.45
C PRO A 124 -11.09 1.90 -21.78
N PHE A 125 -11.62 1.83 -20.57
CA PHE A 125 -11.99 3.02 -19.78
C PHE A 125 -10.75 3.90 -19.55
N LEU A 126 -9.56 3.27 -19.45
CA LEU A 126 -8.30 3.99 -19.42
C LEU A 126 -7.91 4.46 -20.83
N SER A 127 -8.34 5.67 -21.17
CA SER A 127 -7.65 6.48 -22.16
C SER A 127 -6.17 6.66 -21.75
N PRO A 128 -5.23 6.96 -22.68
CA PRO A 128 -3.84 7.34 -22.37
C PRO A 128 -3.70 8.47 -21.33
N SER A 129 -4.78 9.19 -21.02
CA SER A 129 -4.87 10.19 -19.95
C SER A 129 -4.89 9.61 -18.54
N HIS A 130 -5.25 8.33 -18.33
CA HIS A 130 -5.34 7.75 -16.99
C HIS A 130 -3.99 7.21 -16.49
N ARG A 131 -3.00 8.10 -16.45
CA ARG A 131 -1.62 7.75 -16.13
C ARG A 131 -1.35 7.56 -14.64
N ARG A 132 -2.27 7.96 -13.75
CA ARG A 132 -2.08 7.90 -12.30
C ARG A 132 -3.35 7.42 -11.60
N ILE A 133 -3.27 6.23 -11.03
CA ILE A 133 -4.35 5.59 -10.27
C ILE A 133 -3.94 5.60 -8.80
N VAL A 134 -4.73 6.23 -7.94
CA VAL A 134 -4.56 6.10 -6.48
C VAL A 134 -5.50 5.03 -5.97
N PHE A 135 -4.97 4.08 -5.21
CA PHE A 135 -5.70 2.98 -4.58
C PHE A 135 -5.93 3.31 -3.10
N VAL A 136 -7.10 3.85 -2.78
CA VAL A 136 -7.53 4.12 -1.41
C VAL A 136 -8.15 2.84 -0.84
N GLY A 137 -7.67 2.42 0.33
CA GLY A 137 -8.24 1.28 1.01
C GLY A 137 -7.67 1.02 2.39
N ASP A 138 -7.96 -0.18 2.89
CA ASP A 138 -7.53 -0.67 4.20
C ASP A 138 -6.25 -1.54 4.10
N SER A 139 -6.04 -2.47 5.04
CA SER A 139 -4.91 -3.40 5.06
C SER A 139 -4.79 -4.26 3.80
N ILE A 140 -5.91 -4.57 3.13
CA ILE A 140 -5.89 -5.36 1.89
C ILE A 140 -5.23 -4.57 0.77
N THR A 141 -5.41 -3.24 0.76
CA THR A 141 -4.76 -2.33 -0.18
C THR A 141 -3.36 -1.95 0.27
N ASP A 142 -3.14 -1.77 1.57
CA ASP A 142 -1.83 -1.43 2.16
C ASP A 142 -0.75 -2.45 1.75
N GLY A 143 -1.06 -3.75 1.73
CA GLY A 143 -0.13 -4.78 1.25
C GLY A 143 0.22 -4.77 -0.25
N ASN A 144 -0.28 -3.78 -1.01
CA ASN A 144 0.07 -3.42 -2.39
C ASN A 144 0.08 -4.53 -3.46
N THR A 145 -0.51 -5.71 -3.20
CA THR A 145 -0.38 -6.85 -4.11
C THR A 145 -1.24 -6.68 -5.37
N TYR A 146 -2.56 -6.43 -5.23
CA TYR A 146 -3.44 -6.29 -6.40
C TYR A 146 -3.11 -5.07 -7.29
N PRO A 147 -2.69 -3.88 -6.78
CA PRO A 147 -2.25 -2.78 -7.64
C PRO A 147 -1.04 -3.16 -8.50
N GLN A 148 -0.09 -3.92 -7.96
CA GLN A 148 1.06 -4.43 -8.70
C GLN A 148 0.65 -5.46 -9.77
N LEU A 149 -0.26 -6.37 -9.43
CA LEU A 149 -0.80 -7.34 -10.39
C LEU A 149 -1.50 -6.65 -11.57
N ILE A 150 -2.29 -5.59 -11.33
CA ILE A 150 -2.93 -4.80 -12.38
C ILE A 150 -1.87 -4.17 -13.29
N ARG A 151 -0.86 -3.52 -12.70
CA ARG A 151 0.21 -2.88 -13.47
C ARG A 151 0.96 -3.90 -14.33
N GLN A 152 1.33 -5.05 -13.76
CA GLN A 152 2.06 -6.11 -14.47
C GLN A 152 1.21 -6.75 -15.58
N ALA A 153 -0.09 -6.96 -15.34
CA ALA A 153 -1.01 -7.47 -16.34
C ALA A 153 -1.07 -6.54 -17.57
N LEU A 154 -1.21 -5.24 -17.34
CA LEU A 154 -1.28 -4.23 -18.40
C LEU A 154 0.04 -4.16 -19.19
N VAL A 155 1.19 -4.15 -18.51
CA VAL A 155 2.51 -4.16 -19.15
C VAL A 155 2.70 -5.42 -20.01
N ALA A 156 2.39 -6.60 -19.46
CA ALA A 156 2.54 -7.87 -20.17
C ALA A 156 1.64 -7.95 -21.41
N ALA A 157 0.48 -7.29 -21.39
CA ALA A 157 -0.44 -7.19 -22.52
C ALA A 157 -0.08 -6.04 -23.50
N GLY A 158 1.04 -5.34 -23.31
CA GLY A 158 1.52 -4.29 -24.20
C GLY A 158 0.86 -2.92 -24.02
N TYR A 159 0.10 -2.72 -22.94
CA TYR A 159 -0.45 -1.41 -22.60
C TYR A 159 0.58 -0.56 -21.84
N ALA A 160 0.41 0.76 -21.91
CA ALA A 160 1.18 1.66 -21.06
C ALA A 160 0.84 1.41 -19.58
N ALA A 161 1.88 1.24 -18.75
CA ALA A 161 1.70 1.08 -17.31
C ALA A 161 1.13 2.37 -16.70
N PRO A 162 0.03 2.31 -15.92
CA PRO A 162 -0.32 3.43 -15.05
C PRO A 162 0.70 3.54 -13.91
N ILE A 163 0.89 4.74 -13.41
CA ILE A 163 1.48 5.02 -12.10
C ILE A 163 0.45 4.57 -11.06
N CYS A 164 0.76 3.51 -10.33
CA CYS A 164 -0.09 3.00 -9.25
C CYS A 164 0.42 3.56 -7.92
N ILE A 165 -0.40 4.39 -7.26
CA ILE A 165 -0.09 4.95 -5.95
C ILE A 165 -0.90 4.21 -4.91
N ASN A 166 -0.22 3.55 -3.99
CA ASN A 166 -0.86 2.94 -2.84
C ASN A 166 -1.22 4.03 -1.82
N ALA A 167 -2.47 4.05 -1.38
CA ALA A 167 -2.97 4.88 -0.30
C ALA A 167 -3.80 4.02 0.67
N GLY A 168 -3.40 2.76 0.84
CA GLY A 168 -3.97 1.82 1.80
C GLY A 168 -3.44 2.06 3.21
N VAL A 169 -4.30 2.00 4.22
CA VAL A 169 -3.90 2.09 5.63
C VAL A 169 -4.55 0.96 6.41
N GLY A 170 -3.73 0.11 7.03
CA GLY A 170 -4.23 -0.98 7.86
C GLY A 170 -5.25 -0.52 8.92
N GLY A 171 -6.41 -1.19 8.96
CA GLY A 171 -7.48 -0.94 9.93
C GLY A 171 -8.47 0.17 9.56
N ASP A 172 -8.27 0.87 8.44
CA ASP A 172 -9.19 1.93 8.00
C ASP A 172 -10.62 1.42 7.76
N THR A 173 -11.58 2.19 8.25
CA THR A 173 -13.00 2.16 7.85
C THR A 173 -13.24 3.18 6.74
N ALA A 174 -14.44 3.18 6.12
CA ALA A 174 -14.81 4.22 5.16
C ALA A 174 -14.73 5.64 5.75
N GLU A 175 -15.01 5.80 7.06
CA GLU A 175 -14.82 7.06 7.79
C GLU A 175 -13.35 7.50 7.78
N GLY A 176 -12.44 6.62 8.20
CA GLY A 176 -11.00 6.89 8.24
C GLY A 176 -10.46 7.29 6.87
N MET A 177 -10.83 6.55 5.82
CA MET A 177 -10.46 6.87 4.44
C MET A 177 -10.99 8.25 4.00
N SER A 178 -12.25 8.56 4.33
CA SER A 178 -12.85 9.84 3.98
C SER A 178 -12.16 11.03 4.66
N ALA A 179 -11.70 10.86 5.90
CA ALA A 179 -11.01 11.90 6.67
C ALA A 179 -9.63 12.27 6.10
N ARG A 180 -8.97 11.35 5.40
CA ARG A 180 -7.63 11.54 4.82
C ARG A 180 -7.59 11.66 3.30
N LEU A 181 -8.76 11.70 2.64
CA LEU A 181 -8.86 11.67 1.18
C LEU A 181 -8.07 12.81 0.51
N GLU A 182 -8.11 14.01 1.08
CA GLU A 182 -7.40 15.18 0.54
C GLU A 182 -5.88 14.97 0.48
N THR A 183 -5.30 14.50 1.59
CA THR A 183 -3.84 14.41 1.75
C THR A 183 -3.25 13.13 1.16
N THR A 184 -4.03 12.04 1.14
CA THR A 184 -3.52 10.71 0.74
C THR A 184 -3.96 10.27 -0.66
N ALA A 185 -4.94 10.95 -1.27
CA ALA A 185 -5.34 10.68 -2.64
C ALA A 185 -5.31 11.92 -3.54
N ILE A 186 -6.05 12.97 -3.18
CA ILE A 186 -6.22 14.15 -4.06
C ILE A 186 -4.90 14.89 -4.27
N ALA A 187 -4.06 15.00 -3.24
CA ALA A 187 -2.74 15.63 -3.32
C ALA A 187 -1.82 15.02 -4.41
N TYR A 188 -2.02 13.75 -4.75
CA TYR A 188 -1.27 13.08 -5.82
C TYR A 188 -1.76 13.42 -7.23
N GLN A 189 -2.79 14.27 -7.38
CA GLN A 189 -3.39 14.62 -8.66
C GLN A 189 -3.75 13.37 -9.48
N PRO A 190 -4.60 12.48 -8.94
CA PRO A 190 -4.96 11.25 -9.61
C PRO A 190 -5.81 11.53 -10.83
N THR A 191 -5.67 10.65 -11.81
CA THR A 191 -6.55 10.59 -12.99
C THR A 191 -7.68 9.58 -12.79
N LEU A 192 -7.55 8.71 -11.79
CA LEU A 192 -8.57 7.76 -11.33
C LEU A 192 -8.30 7.48 -9.84
N VAL A 193 -9.36 7.37 -9.05
CA VAL A 193 -9.25 6.86 -7.67
C VAL A 193 -10.06 5.57 -7.55
N SER A 194 -9.40 4.52 -7.07
CA SER A 194 -10.03 3.27 -6.64
C SER A 194 -10.31 3.34 -5.15
N ILE A 195 -11.51 2.97 -4.71
CA ILE A 195 -11.90 2.94 -3.29
C ILE A 195 -12.31 1.52 -2.91
N SER A 196 -11.59 0.91 -1.98
CA SER A 196 -11.87 -0.42 -1.42
C SER A 196 -12.01 -0.35 0.09
N ALA A 197 -13.24 -0.45 0.59
CA ALA A 197 -13.57 -0.36 2.01
C ALA A 197 -14.70 -1.34 2.38
N GLY A 198 -14.95 -1.53 3.67
CA GLY A 198 -16.11 -2.25 4.19
C GLY A 198 -15.78 -3.45 5.06
N ILE A 199 -14.57 -4.02 4.97
CA ILE A 199 -14.17 -5.15 5.80
C ILE A 199 -13.98 -4.73 7.26
N ASN A 200 -13.23 -3.66 7.53
CA ASN A 200 -13.12 -3.15 8.90
C ASN A 200 -14.44 -2.57 9.38
N ASP A 201 -15.22 -1.92 8.51
CA ASP A 201 -16.53 -1.38 8.86
C ASP A 201 -17.46 -2.47 9.41
N ILE A 202 -17.62 -3.60 8.71
CA ILE A 202 -18.48 -4.69 9.17
C ILE A 202 -17.91 -5.36 10.44
N LEU A 203 -16.58 -5.55 10.52
CA LEU A 203 -15.93 -6.16 11.68
C LEU A 203 -16.01 -5.26 12.93
N HIS A 204 -16.08 -3.94 12.75
CA HIS A 204 -16.29 -2.96 13.82
C HIS A 204 -17.77 -2.67 14.11
N GLY A 205 -18.70 -3.34 13.42
CA GLY A 205 -20.14 -3.15 13.61
C GLY A 205 -20.68 -1.81 13.13
N VAL A 206 -20.00 -1.17 12.17
CA VAL A 206 -20.47 0.06 11.54
C VAL A 206 -21.82 -0.24 10.83
N PRO A 207 -22.84 0.62 10.96
CA PRO A 207 -24.06 0.46 10.18
C PRO A 207 -23.81 0.68 8.68
N ALA A 208 -24.43 -0.13 7.81
CA ALA A 208 -24.28 0.02 6.35
C ALA A 208 -24.69 1.42 5.85
N THR A 209 -25.59 2.11 6.55
CA THR A 209 -25.97 3.51 6.27
C THR A 209 -24.84 4.50 6.52
N ASN A 210 -24.04 4.29 7.57
CA ASN A 210 -22.89 5.14 7.88
C ASN A 210 -21.77 4.88 6.86
N TYR A 211 -21.51 3.61 6.56
CA TYR A 211 -20.61 3.22 5.47
C TYR A 211 -21.01 3.89 4.15
N GLU A 212 -22.28 3.78 3.75
CA GLU A 212 -22.80 4.40 2.52
C GLU A 212 -22.56 5.91 2.49
N ALA A 213 -22.80 6.60 3.62
CA ALA A 213 -22.59 8.04 3.73
C ALA A 213 -21.13 8.42 3.47
N HIS A 214 -20.16 7.70 4.07
CA HIS A 214 -18.74 7.99 3.86
C HIS A 214 -18.25 7.65 2.44
N ILE A 215 -18.72 6.54 1.85
CA ILE A 215 -18.42 6.23 0.44
C ILE A 215 -18.98 7.33 -0.47
N ARG A 216 -20.22 7.78 -0.23
CA ARG A 216 -20.83 8.89 -0.99
C ARG A 216 -20.05 10.18 -0.83
N MET A 217 -19.63 10.54 0.38
CA MET A 217 -18.80 11.72 0.64
C MET A 217 -17.52 11.71 -0.20
N MET A 218 -16.81 10.58 -0.24
CA MET A 218 -15.59 10.45 -1.06
C MET A 218 -15.90 10.54 -2.56
N ALA A 219 -16.93 9.82 -3.02
CA ALA A 219 -17.30 9.80 -4.44
C ALA A 219 -17.75 11.19 -4.94
N ASP A 220 -18.59 11.89 -4.18
CA ASP A 220 -19.05 13.24 -4.52
C ASP A 220 -17.90 14.24 -4.50
N ARG A 221 -16.98 14.12 -3.54
CA ARG A 221 -15.80 15.00 -3.45
C ARG A 221 -14.89 14.83 -4.67
N LEU A 222 -14.60 13.60 -5.07
CA LEU A 222 -13.77 13.31 -6.25
C LEU A 222 -14.46 13.74 -7.54
N LYS A 223 -15.78 13.51 -7.65
CA LYS A 223 -16.59 13.96 -8.78
C LYS A 223 -16.60 15.47 -8.92
N ALA A 224 -16.70 16.22 -7.82
CA ALA A 224 -16.62 17.69 -7.84
C ALA A 224 -15.27 18.21 -8.37
N LEU A 225 -14.21 17.39 -8.29
CA LEU A 225 -12.89 17.67 -8.85
C LEU A 225 -12.69 17.08 -10.26
N ASN A 226 -13.74 16.53 -10.87
CA ASN A 226 -13.69 15.80 -12.15
C ASN A 226 -12.72 14.61 -12.15
N ILE A 227 -12.54 13.97 -11.00
CA ILE A 227 -11.72 12.75 -10.86
C ILE A 227 -12.65 11.54 -10.94
N PRO A 228 -12.51 10.66 -11.96
CA PRO A 228 -13.24 9.41 -12.03
C PRO A 228 -13.03 8.53 -10.79
N VAL A 229 -14.08 7.78 -10.42
CA VAL A 229 -14.08 6.90 -9.24
C VAL A 229 -14.43 5.48 -9.66
N LEU A 230 -13.60 4.54 -9.23
CA LEU A 230 -13.87 3.10 -9.28
C LEU A 230 -14.14 2.61 -7.86
N LEU A 231 -15.36 2.16 -7.60
CA LEU A 231 -15.73 1.56 -6.31
C LEU A 231 -15.52 0.05 -6.34
N LEU A 232 -14.89 -0.52 -5.33
CA LEU A 232 -14.77 -1.96 -5.17
C LEU A 232 -15.84 -2.40 -4.17
N THR A 233 -16.64 -3.41 -4.54
CA THR A 233 -17.44 -4.12 -3.53
C THR A 233 -16.49 -4.73 -2.49
N PRO A 234 -16.84 -4.81 -1.19
CA PRO A 234 -15.98 -5.43 -0.19
C PRO A 234 -15.55 -6.85 -0.58
N SER A 235 -14.36 -7.30 -0.15
CA SER A 235 -13.97 -8.70 -0.25
C SER A 235 -14.89 -9.60 0.59
N ILE A 236 -14.60 -10.90 0.67
CA ILE A 236 -15.39 -11.84 1.48
C ILE A 236 -14.68 -12.14 2.80
N LEU A 237 -15.44 -12.60 3.79
CA LEU A 237 -14.95 -13.00 5.10
C LEU A 237 -15.10 -14.52 5.30
N GLY A 238 -14.09 -15.15 5.87
CA GLY A 238 -14.04 -16.61 6.05
C GLY A 238 -14.85 -17.11 7.25
N PRO A 239 -14.77 -18.42 7.56
CA PRO A 239 -15.61 -19.07 8.58
C PRO A 239 -15.54 -18.46 9.98
N GLN A 240 -14.40 -17.88 10.37
CA GLN A 240 -14.25 -17.22 11.68
C GLN A 240 -15.14 -15.96 11.82
N HIS A 241 -15.62 -15.41 10.70
CA HIS A 241 -16.42 -14.20 10.63
C HIS A 241 -17.72 -14.41 9.83
N ALA A 242 -18.29 -15.62 9.83
CA ALA A 242 -19.42 -16.00 8.98
C ALA A 242 -20.66 -15.10 9.10
N GLN A 243 -20.97 -14.59 10.29
CA GLN A 243 -22.08 -13.66 10.49
C GLN A 243 -21.83 -12.31 9.81
N ALA A 244 -20.61 -11.79 9.92
CA ALA A 244 -20.20 -10.57 9.23
C ALA A 244 -20.19 -10.79 7.70
N ASP A 245 -19.71 -11.93 7.23
CA ASP A 245 -19.74 -12.31 5.80
C ASP A 245 -21.16 -12.30 5.22
N THR A 246 -22.13 -12.83 5.99
CA THR A 246 -23.54 -12.82 5.59
C THR A 246 -24.08 -11.38 5.48
N ASN A 247 -23.70 -10.51 6.42
CA ASN A 247 -24.16 -9.13 6.46
C ASN A 247 -23.49 -8.22 5.41
N LEU A 248 -22.39 -8.65 4.77
CA LEU A 248 -21.73 -7.88 3.69
C LEU A 248 -22.65 -7.58 2.50
N ALA A 249 -23.73 -8.33 2.30
CA ALA A 249 -24.72 -8.03 1.25
C ALA A 249 -25.22 -6.57 1.32
N GLN A 250 -25.44 -6.06 2.54
CA GLN A 250 -25.91 -4.69 2.77
C GLN A 250 -24.90 -3.63 2.32
N TYR A 251 -23.61 -3.94 2.45
CA TYR A 251 -22.50 -3.08 2.04
C TYR A 251 -22.28 -3.12 0.53
N VAL A 252 -22.41 -4.30 -0.09
CA VAL A 252 -22.40 -4.46 -1.55
C VAL A 252 -23.54 -3.65 -2.17
N GLU A 253 -24.74 -3.71 -1.62
CA GLU A 253 -25.87 -2.90 -2.07
C GLU A 253 -25.62 -1.39 -1.89
N ALA A 254 -24.99 -0.97 -0.79
CA ALA A 254 -24.61 0.43 -0.57
C ALA A 254 -23.65 0.94 -1.65
N ILE A 255 -22.62 0.15 -2.01
CA ILE A 255 -21.72 0.48 -3.13
C ILE A 255 -22.51 0.67 -4.43
N HIS A 256 -23.45 -0.21 -4.74
CA HIS A 256 -24.27 -0.10 -5.95
C HIS A 256 -25.19 1.13 -5.94
N ARG A 257 -25.79 1.47 -4.79
CA ARG A 257 -26.58 2.70 -4.66
C ARG A 257 -25.73 3.94 -4.91
N VAL A 258 -24.56 4.04 -4.27
CA VAL A 258 -23.65 5.18 -4.48
C VAL A 258 -23.17 5.25 -5.93
N ALA A 259 -22.76 4.12 -6.51
CA ALA A 259 -22.32 4.07 -7.89
C ALA A 259 -23.41 4.55 -8.86
N GLY A 260 -24.66 4.10 -8.66
CA GLY A 260 -25.81 4.54 -9.46
C GLY A 260 -26.09 6.03 -9.35
N THR A 261 -26.02 6.61 -8.15
CA THR A 261 -26.26 8.04 -7.93
C THR A 261 -25.11 8.92 -8.42
N CYS A 262 -23.87 8.49 -8.24
CA CYS A 262 -22.69 9.28 -8.55
C CYS A 262 -22.21 9.05 -10.00
N GLY A 263 -22.65 7.99 -10.67
CA GLY A 263 -22.20 7.59 -12.00
C GLY A 263 -20.80 6.94 -11.97
N CYS A 264 -20.47 6.24 -10.89
CA CYS A 264 -19.17 5.57 -10.71
C CYS A 264 -19.18 4.17 -11.33
N GLN A 265 -18.00 3.69 -11.72
CA GLN A 265 -17.84 2.27 -12.07
C GLN A 265 -17.72 1.41 -10.81
N VAL A 266 -18.06 0.11 -10.93
CA VAL A 266 -17.95 -0.85 -9.83
C VAL A 266 -17.14 -2.08 -10.24
N ALA A 267 -16.08 -2.36 -9.49
CA ALA A 267 -15.34 -3.62 -9.56
C ALA A 267 -15.99 -4.67 -8.64
N GLN A 268 -16.43 -5.78 -9.24
CA GLN A 268 -17.26 -6.82 -8.62
C GLN A 268 -16.44 -7.86 -7.84
N VAL A 269 -15.63 -7.40 -6.89
CA VAL A 269 -14.73 -8.23 -6.08
C VAL A 269 -15.50 -9.30 -5.28
N ASN A 270 -16.56 -8.90 -4.56
CA ASN A 270 -17.33 -9.80 -3.70
C ASN A 270 -17.91 -10.98 -4.48
N ARG A 271 -18.46 -10.69 -5.67
CA ARG A 271 -19.04 -11.68 -6.58
C ARG A 271 -17.99 -12.69 -7.03
N LEU A 272 -16.86 -12.22 -7.59
CA LEU A 272 -15.79 -13.10 -8.08
C LEU A 272 -15.21 -13.97 -6.96
N MET A 273 -15.06 -13.42 -5.76
CA MET A 273 -14.59 -14.16 -4.60
C MET A 273 -15.62 -15.20 -4.09
N LYS A 274 -16.92 -14.89 -4.09
CA LYS A 274 -17.97 -15.86 -3.77
C LYS A 274 -18.00 -17.02 -4.76
N GLU A 275 -17.90 -16.72 -6.06
CA GLU A 275 -17.80 -17.74 -7.13
C GLU A 275 -16.56 -18.62 -6.92
N ALA A 276 -15.42 -18.01 -6.58
CA ALA A 276 -14.19 -18.73 -6.25
C ALA A 276 -14.35 -19.72 -5.09
N ARG A 277 -14.94 -19.25 -3.99
CA ARG A 277 -15.20 -20.03 -2.79
C ARG A 277 -16.16 -21.19 -3.10
N ALA A 278 -17.23 -20.93 -3.85
CA ALA A 278 -18.19 -21.96 -4.27
C ALA A 278 -17.53 -23.05 -5.14
N ALA A 279 -16.51 -22.68 -5.91
CA ALA A 279 -15.66 -23.62 -6.66
C ALA A 279 -14.57 -24.30 -5.80
N GLY A 280 -14.59 -24.16 -4.47
CA GLY A 280 -13.65 -24.80 -3.55
C GLY A 280 -12.26 -24.17 -3.49
N ARG A 281 -12.06 -22.98 -4.06
CA ARG A 281 -10.75 -22.30 -4.05
C ARG A 281 -10.46 -21.66 -2.69
N GLN A 282 -9.23 -21.86 -2.19
CA GLN A 282 -8.72 -21.16 -1.01
C GLN A 282 -8.21 -19.78 -1.42
N ILE A 283 -8.90 -18.73 -0.97
CA ILE A 283 -8.66 -17.34 -1.41
C ILE A 283 -8.44 -16.35 -0.26
N LEU A 284 -8.48 -16.84 0.97
CA LEU A 284 -8.19 -16.06 2.18
C LEU A 284 -7.01 -16.69 2.93
N GLU A 285 -6.33 -15.87 3.70
CA GLU A 285 -5.35 -16.28 4.69
C GLU A 285 -6.04 -16.92 5.91
N ASN A 286 -5.23 -17.50 6.80
CA ASN A 286 -5.71 -18.22 7.98
C ASN A 286 -6.54 -17.37 8.95
N ASP A 287 -6.42 -16.04 8.89
CA ASP A 287 -7.20 -15.11 9.71
C ASP A 287 -8.65 -14.94 9.23
N SER A 288 -9.04 -15.54 8.10
CA SER A 288 -10.38 -15.40 7.52
C SER A 288 -10.77 -13.96 7.13
N VAL A 289 -9.80 -13.05 7.00
CA VAL A 289 -10.03 -11.63 6.65
C VAL A 289 -9.23 -11.25 5.40
N HIS A 290 -7.91 -11.50 5.40
CA HIS A 290 -7.04 -11.02 4.34
C HIS A 290 -7.05 -11.96 3.13
N PRO A 291 -7.24 -11.46 1.89
CA PRO A 291 -7.09 -12.27 0.69
C PRO A 291 -5.66 -12.75 0.53
N ASN A 292 -5.49 -14.05 0.32
CA ASN A 292 -4.20 -14.62 -0.08
C ASN A 292 -3.87 -14.23 -1.53
N PHE A 293 -2.75 -14.71 -2.08
CA PHE A 293 -2.35 -14.38 -3.45
C PHE A 293 -3.45 -14.63 -4.51
N GLU A 294 -4.15 -15.76 -4.46
CA GLU A 294 -5.26 -16.04 -5.38
C GLU A 294 -6.46 -15.11 -5.16
N GLY A 295 -6.74 -14.74 -3.90
CA GLY A 295 -7.71 -13.71 -3.58
C GLY A 295 -7.33 -12.34 -4.17
N GLN A 296 -6.07 -11.92 -4.02
CA GLN A 296 -5.54 -10.69 -4.60
C GLN A 296 -5.64 -10.68 -6.13
N ARG A 297 -5.42 -11.83 -6.79
CA ARG A 297 -5.64 -11.98 -8.24
C ARG A 297 -7.09 -11.76 -8.64
N LEU A 298 -8.06 -12.15 -7.82
CA LEU A 298 -9.48 -11.90 -8.08
C LEU A 298 -9.85 -10.42 -7.91
N ILE A 299 -9.22 -9.71 -6.97
CA ILE A 299 -9.36 -8.25 -6.86
C ILE A 299 -8.82 -7.60 -8.14
N ALA A 300 -7.61 -7.96 -8.57
CA ALA A 300 -7.01 -7.45 -9.80
C ALA A 300 -7.90 -7.73 -11.03
N ARG A 301 -8.45 -8.95 -11.16
CA ARG A 301 -9.41 -9.32 -12.21
C ARG A 301 -10.65 -8.42 -12.20
N ALA A 302 -11.28 -8.22 -11.04
CA ALA A 302 -12.46 -7.37 -10.91
C ALA A 302 -12.19 -5.92 -11.34
N VAL A 303 -11.01 -5.39 -11.00
CA VAL A 303 -10.58 -4.05 -11.39
C VAL A 303 -10.34 -3.98 -12.90
N LEU A 304 -9.60 -4.94 -13.48
CA LEU A 304 -9.36 -5.00 -14.92
C LEU A 304 -10.68 -5.11 -15.71
N ASP A 305 -11.63 -5.92 -15.24
CA ASP A 305 -12.98 -6.02 -15.83
C ASP A 305 -13.70 -4.67 -15.85
N ALA A 306 -13.74 -3.99 -14.71
CA ALA A 306 -14.41 -2.68 -14.60
C ALA A 306 -13.76 -1.63 -15.52
N LEU A 307 -12.44 -1.70 -15.69
CA LEU A 307 -11.67 -0.83 -16.58
C LEU A 307 -11.74 -1.21 -18.06
N GLY A 308 -12.45 -2.29 -18.42
CA GLY A 308 -12.64 -2.74 -19.80
C GLY A 308 -11.53 -3.64 -20.35
N TYR A 309 -10.61 -4.12 -19.50
CA TYR A 309 -9.52 -5.03 -19.86
C TYR A 309 -9.91 -6.51 -19.66
N VAL A 310 -11.10 -6.89 -20.14
CA VAL A 310 -11.69 -8.23 -19.92
C VAL A 310 -10.80 -9.37 -20.43
N ASP A 311 -10.06 -9.14 -21.52
CA ASP A 311 -9.19 -10.16 -22.15
C ASP A 311 -7.75 -10.16 -21.62
N VAL A 312 -7.39 -9.20 -20.74
CA VAL A 312 -6.04 -9.12 -20.18
C VAL A 312 -5.89 -10.14 -19.06
N PRO A 313 -4.96 -11.13 -19.16
CA PRO A 313 -4.78 -12.12 -18.13
C PRO A 313 -4.12 -11.53 -16.87
N VAL A 314 -4.59 -11.93 -15.69
CA VAL A 314 -3.93 -11.60 -14.43
C VAL A 314 -2.74 -12.55 -14.22
N PRO A 315 -1.52 -12.04 -13.96
CA PRO A 315 -0.33 -12.87 -13.73
C PRO A 315 -0.57 -13.99 -12.72
N GLU A 316 -0.06 -15.18 -13.02
CA GLU A 316 -0.09 -16.35 -12.11
C GLU A 316 0.96 -16.26 -10.99
N LYS A 317 1.91 -15.33 -11.12
CA LYS A 317 2.94 -15.02 -10.14
C LYS A 317 3.17 -13.52 -10.15
N ILE A 318 3.51 -12.95 -9.00
CA ILE A 318 3.98 -11.57 -8.94
C ILE A 318 5.46 -11.53 -9.31
N SER A 319 5.81 -10.67 -10.25
CA SER A 319 7.21 -10.29 -10.47
C SER A 319 7.57 -9.25 -9.42
N VAL A 320 8.58 -9.52 -8.60
CA VAL A 320 9.01 -8.61 -7.55
C VAL A 320 10.41 -8.11 -7.89
N GLU A 321 10.54 -6.80 -7.98
CA GLU A 321 11.81 -6.10 -8.13
C GLU A 321 12.00 -5.18 -6.93
N MET A 322 13.25 -4.98 -6.54
CA MET A 322 13.58 -3.98 -5.53
C MET A 322 13.14 -2.61 -6.05
N TYR A 323 12.47 -1.83 -5.20
CA TYR A 323 12.04 -0.52 -5.62
C TYR A 323 13.23 0.37 -6.02
N PRO A 324 13.05 1.30 -6.98
CA PRO A 324 14.10 2.21 -7.39
C PRO A 324 14.59 3.07 -6.23
N GLY A 325 15.92 3.21 -6.13
CA GLY A 325 16.56 4.13 -5.19
C GLY A 325 16.59 3.66 -3.74
N VAL A 326 16.23 2.40 -3.43
CA VAL A 326 16.36 1.85 -2.07
C VAL A 326 17.79 2.05 -1.57
N ILE A 327 17.92 2.62 -0.37
CA ILE A 327 19.22 2.76 0.27
C ILE A 327 19.61 1.39 0.81
N THR A 328 20.64 0.78 0.24
CA THR A 328 20.95 -0.64 0.51
C THR A 328 21.92 -0.86 1.66
N ASN A 329 22.92 0.00 1.84
CA ASN A 329 23.97 -0.20 2.83
C ASN A 329 23.77 0.71 4.03
N TRP A 330 23.60 0.10 5.20
CA TRP A 330 23.37 0.79 6.46
C TRP A 330 24.30 0.29 7.55
N MET A 331 24.53 1.16 8.53
CA MET A 331 24.93 0.79 9.88
C MET A 331 23.75 1.03 10.81
N PHE A 332 23.45 0.11 11.72
CA PHE A 332 22.39 0.24 12.71
C PHE A 332 22.85 0.00 14.13
N ARG A 333 22.23 0.69 15.09
CA ARG A 333 22.27 0.32 16.50
C ARG A 333 20.87 0.30 17.10
N ARG A 334 20.67 -0.56 18.09
CA ARG A 334 19.45 -0.56 18.89
C ARG A 334 19.54 0.51 19.97
N LEU A 335 18.46 1.27 20.15
CA LEU A 335 18.39 2.33 21.15
C LEU A 335 17.88 1.79 22.50
N PRO A 336 18.32 2.33 23.64
CA PRO A 336 17.72 2.06 24.94
C PRO A 336 16.23 2.45 25.00
N GLU A 337 15.47 1.87 25.95
CA GLU A 337 14.04 2.13 26.12
C GLU A 337 13.72 3.62 26.36
N LYS A 338 14.56 4.28 27.14
CA LYS A 338 14.49 5.72 27.40
C LYS A 338 15.60 6.43 26.64
N THR A 339 15.35 6.71 25.38
CA THR A 339 16.26 7.49 24.53
C THR A 339 15.65 8.84 24.22
N VAL A 340 16.46 9.90 24.34
CA VAL A 340 16.07 11.24 23.90
C VAL A 340 16.09 11.25 22.37
N PRO A 341 14.99 11.60 21.68
CA PRO A 341 14.98 11.72 20.23
C PRO A 341 16.04 12.72 19.75
N LEU A 342 16.62 12.46 18.58
CA LEU A 342 17.59 13.37 18.01
C LEU A 342 17.03 14.80 17.80
N ASP A 343 17.94 15.76 17.91
CA ASP A 343 17.76 17.17 17.59
C ASP A 343 18.88 17.64 16.63
N PRO A 344 18.79 18.86 16.07
CA PRO A 344 19.79 19.35 15.12
C PRO A 344 21.24 19.42 15.65
N GLU A 345 21.45 19.42 16.97
CA GLU A 345 22.81 19.44 17.54
C GLU A 345 23.33 18.03 17.77
N SER A 346 22.54 17.17 18.40
CA SER A 346 22.89 15.78 18.70
C SER A 346 23.07 14.94 17.43
N VAL A 347 22.30 15.19 16.37
CA VAL A 347 22.44 14.44 15.10
C VAL A 347 23.81 14.64 14.45
N LYS A 348 24.42 15.82 14.60
CA LYS A 348 25.73 16.15 14.00
C LYS A 348 26.86 15.27 14.57
N ALA A 349 26.69 14.80 15.81
CA ALA A 349 27.66 13.95 16.50
C ALA A 349 27.48 12.44 16.20
N VAL A 350 26.38 12.03 15.56
CA VAL A 350 26.11 10.61 15.28
C VAL A 350 27.10 10.09 14.24
N ARG A 351 27.96 9.16 14.64
CA ARG A 351 28.86 8.42 13.75
C ARG A 351 28.83 6.94 14.14
N PRO A 352 28.83 6.00 13.18
CA PRO A 352 29.00 4.59 13.48
C PRO A 352 30.33 4.33 14.19
N ASP A 353 30.28 3.49 15.22
CA ASP A 353 31.41 2.97 15.97
C ASP A 353 31.29 1.43 16.09
N GLU A 354 32.11 0.81 16.92
CA GLU A 354 32.11 -0.66 17.12
C GLU A 354 30.79 -1.24 17.67
N SER A 355 29.91 -0.42 18.22
CA SER A 355 28.58 -0.84 18.70
C SER A 355 27.53 -0.95 17.59
N TRP A 356 27.85 -0.52 16.37
CA TRP A 356 26.93 -0.54 15.24
C TRP A 356 27.08 -1.83 14.42
N THR A 357 25.96 -2.32 13.90
CA THR A 357 25.86 -3.53 13.08
C THR A 357 25.64 -3.13 11.62
N ALA A 358 26.46 -3.67 10.72
CA ALA A 358 26.24 -3.53 9.29
C ALA A 358 24.94 -4.23 8.88
N TYR A 359 24.14 -3.58 8.04
CA TYR A 359 22.84 -4.06 7.61
C TYR A 359 22.65 -3.77 6.13
N VAL A 360 22.41 -4.82 5.34
CA VAL A 360 22.33 -4.73 3.88
C VAL A 360 20.94 -5.14 3.40
N LEU A 361 20.36 -4.31 2.53
CA LEU A 361 19.10 -4.56 1.84
C LEU A 361 19.33 -4.96 0.37
N PRO A 362 18.43 -5.78 -0.21
CA PRO A 362 17.32 -6.45 0.45
C PRO A 362 17.84 -7.50 1.44
N GLU A 363 17.10 -7.76 2.52
CA GLU A 363 17.48 -8.81 3.46
C GLU A 363 17.51 -10.18 2.77
N THR A 364 18.40 -11.08 3.16
CA THR A 364 18.52 -12.40 2.50
C THR A 364 17.59 -13.47 3.06
N ASP A 365 17.17 -13.33 4.33
CA ASP A 365 16.38 -14.36 5.01
C ASP A 365 14.91 -14.28 4.56
N PRO A 366 14.36 -15.35 3.97
CA PRO A 366 12.99 -15.34 3.47
C PRO A 366 11.99 -15.19 4.62
N GLN A 367 10.84 -14.60 4.31
CA GLN A 367 9.72 -14.49 5.25
C GLN A 367 8.72 -15.62 5.03
N GLU A 368 8.17 -16.16 6.12
CA GLU A 368 7.13 -17.19 6.06
C GLU A 368 5.79 -16.63 5.60
N ILE A 369 5.52 -15.36 5.95
CA ILE A 369 4.30 -14.67 5.58
C ILE A 369 4.45 -14.15 4.14
N PRO A 370 3.62 -14.59 3.17
CA PRO A 370 3.85 -14.32 1.75
C PRO A 370 3.94 -12.84 1.38
N TRP A 371 3.10 -11.98 1.97
CA TRP A 371 3.15 -10.54 1.67
C TRP A 371 4.41 -9.87 2.23
N LEU A 372 4.88 -10.30 3.41
CA LEU A 372 6.17 -9.84 3.95
C LEU A 372 7.34 -10.31 3.08
N GLU A 373 7.25 -11.47 2.45
CA GLU A 373 8.27 -11.95 1.53
C GLU A 373 8.34 -11.07 0.28
N ILE A 374 7.19 -10.60 -0.23
CA ILE A 374 7.16 -9.60 -1.30
C ILE A 374 7.84 -8.31 -0.81
N GLU A 375 7.45 -7.76 0.34
CA GLU A 375 8.03 -6.50 0.85
C GLU A 375 9.54 -6.61 1.08
N ARG A 376 10.02 -7.74 1.62
CA ARG A 376 11.47 -8.04 1.76
C ARG A 376 12.19 -7.90 0.42
N GLN A 377 11.66 -8.54 -0.63
CA GLN A 377 12.24 -8.52 -1.97
C GLN A 377 12.18 -7.12 -2.60
N THR A 378 11.18 -6.31 -2.26
CA THR A 378 11.08 -4.92 -2.73
C THR A 378 12.03 -3.95 -2.02
N GLY A 379 12.73 -4.38 -0.97
CA GLY A 379 13.75 -3.59 -0.28
C GLY A 379 13.36 -3.10 1.11
N PHE A 380 12.35 -3.68 1.75
CA PHE A 380 12.03 -3.39 3.15
C PHE A 380 13.01 -4.05 4.10
N ALA A 381 13.29 -3.36 5.21
CA ALA A 381 13.81 -3.97 6.41
C ALA A 381 12.64 -4.45 7.28
N LEU A 382 12.63 -5.73 7.61
CA LEU A 382 11.62 -6.45 8.37
C LEU A 382 12.16 -7.10 9.65
N SER A 383 13.49 -7.13 9.83
CA SER A 383 14.14 -7.95 10.87
C SER A 383 15.17 -7.20 11.72
N LEU A 384 15.06 -5.88 11.92
CA LEU A 384 16.03 -5.15 12.76
C LEU A 384 16.06 -5.69 14.20
N ASP A 385 14.90 -6.09 14.73
CA ASP A 385 14.77 -6.69 16.06
C ASP A 385 15.46 -8.05 16.22
N LYS A 386 15.67 -8.77 15.12
CA LYS A 386 16.39 -10.05 15.10
C LYS A 386 17.88 -9.87 14.82
N LYS A 387 18.23 -8.93 13.95
CA LYS A 387 19.58 -8.78 13.38
C LYS A 387 20.45 -7.74 14.07
N VAL A 388 19.85 -6.75 14.74
CA VAL A 388 20.60 -5.69 15.43
C VAL A 388 20.57 -5.96 16.94
N PRO A 389 21.68 -6.39 17.55
CA PRO A 389 21.74 -6.71 18.97
C PRO A 389 21.62 -5.44 19.84
N GLY A 390 21.29 -5.65 21.11
CA GLY A 390 21.24 -4.60 22.13
C GLY A 390 20.05 -4.76 23.07
N PRO A 391 20.09 -4.15 24.26
CA PRO A 391 19.00 -4.24 25.24
C PRO A 391 17.84 -3.28 24.94
N GLY A 392 16.63 -3.70 25.31
CA GLY A 392 15.65 -2.81 25.94
C GLY A 392 14.64 -2.06 25.08
N SER A 393 14.76 -2.00 23.75
CA SER A 393 13.68 -1.37 22.95
C SER A 393 13.50 -1.95 21.55
N LYS A 394 12.38 -1.55 20.93
CA LYS A 394 12.07 -1.73 19.50
C LYS A 394 12.41 -0.50 18.66
N ASN A 395 13.21 0.43 19.19
CA ASN A 395 13.65 1.62 18.48
C ASN A 395 15.11 1.44 18.02
N PHE A 396 15.37 1.87 16.79
CA PHE A 396 16.65 1.71 16.13
C PHE A 396 17.10 3.04 15.53
N GLN A 397 18.41 3.21 15.43
CA GLN A 397 19.01 4.32 14.70
C GLN A 397 19.85 3.75 13.55
N GLY A 398 19.58 4.25 12.34
CA GLY A 398 20.29 3.90 11.13
C GLY A 398 21.19 5.04 10.65
N TYR A 399 22.31 4.69 10.02
CA TYR A 399 23.25 5.60 9.39
C TYR A 399 23.65 5.09 8.02
N ALA A 400 23.55 5.93 6.99
CA ALA A 400 23.98 5.65 5.63
C ALA A 400 24.68 6.86 5.01
N ILE A 401 25.47 6.62 3.96
CA ILE A 401 26.10 7.66 3.15
C ILE A 401 25.66 7.48 1.70
N LEU A 402 25.08 8.52 1.11
CA LEU A 402 24.80 8.59 -0.33
C LEU A 402 25.87 9.45 -1.01
N LYS A 403 26.61 8.86 -1.93
CA LYS A 403 27.68 9.55 -2.65
C LYS A 403 27.21 10.05 -4.00
N GLU A 404 27.22 11.37 -4.18
CA GLU A 404 26.68 12.04 -5.36
C GLU A 404 27.76 12.71 -6.20
N LYS A 405 27.65 12.57 -7.52
CA LYS A 405 28.60 13.18 -8.48
C LYS A 405 28.34 14.67 -8.68
N ALA A 406 27.09 15.09 -8.54
CA ALA A 406 26.62 16.46 -8.67
C ALA A 406 25.40 16.68 -7.76
N PRO A 407 25.08 17.93 -7.39
CA PRO A 407 23.87 18.21 -6.64
C PRO A 407 22.62 17.84 -7.45
N ARG A 408 21.60 17.30 -6.79
CA ARG A 408 20.32 16.96 -7.44
C ARG A 408 19.15 17.00 -6.46
N LYS A 409 18.00 17.41 -6.99
CA LYS A 409 16.71 17.39 -6.28
C LYS A 409 16.18 15.97 -6.28
N VAL A 410 15.71 15.53 -5.12
CA VAL A 410 15.24 14.16 -4.90
C VAL A 410 14.00 14.15 -4.01
N PHE A 411 13.37 12.99 -3.95
CA PHE A 411 12.32 12.65 -3.00
C PHE A 411 12.78 11.45 -2.17
N PHE A 412 12.69 11.59 -0.85
CA PHE A 412 12.82 10.48 0.09
C PHE A 412 11.44 9.84 0.27
N ASN A 413 11.32 8.56 -0.08
CA ASN A 413 10.08 7.81 0.00
C ASN A 413 10.12 6.93 1.25
N THR A 414 9.24 7.21 2.20
CA THR A 414 9.21 6.53 3.51
C THR A 414 8.21 5.38 3.53
N GLY A 415 8.39 4.39 4.40
CA GLY A 415 7.36 3.37 4.67
C GLY A 415 7.59 2.64 5.99
N ALA A 416 6.67 1.74 6.30
CA ALA A 416 6.63 0.95 7.53
C ALA A 416 6.72 1.83 8.81
N GLU A 417 7.62 1.51 9.74
CA GLU A 417 7.72 2.18 11.04
C GLU A 417 8.78 3.30 11.09
N LEU A 418 9.18 3.83 9.93
CA LEU A 418 10.14 4.94 9.85
C LEU A 418 9.60 6.20 10.54
N GLN A 419 10.35 6.73 11.52
CA GLN A 419 9.90 7.85 12.35
C GLN A 419 10.54 9.17 11.95
N THR A 420 11.86 9.19 11.72
CA THR A 420 12.57 10.43 11.35
C THR A 420 13.60 10.17 10.26
N VAL A 421 13.83 11.18 9.42
CA VAL A 421 14.94 11.20 8.46
C VAL A 421 15.66 12.53 8.61
N TRP A 422 16.97 12.42 8.79
CA TRP A 422 17.92 13.52 8.82
C TRP A 422 18.85 13.40 7.62
N LEU A 423 19.06 14.53 6.93
CA LEU A 423 19.97 14.65 5.80
C LEU A 423 20.97 15.76 6.11
N ASN A 424 22.26 15.42 6.14
CA ASN A 424 23.36 16.37 6.40
C ASN A 424 23.19 17.20 7.68
N GLY A 425 22.57 16.61 8.71
CA GLY A 425 22.31 17.26 10.00
C GLY A 425 21.00 18.04 10.08
N GLU A 426 20.24 18.14 8.99
CA GLU A 426 18.92 18.77 8.96
C GLU A 426 17.81 17.72 8.96
N ARG A 427 16.75 17.93 9.74
CA ARG A 427 15.60 17.02 9.76
C ARG A 427 14.70 17.31 8.57
N ILE A 428 14.67 16.39 7.61
CA ILE A 428 13.79 16.49 6.44
C ILE A 428 12.44 15.81 6.69
N PHE A 429 12.39 14.83 7.60
CA PHE A 429 11.16 14.10 7.91
C PHE A 429 11.04 13.83 9.41
N LYS A 430 9.81 13.99 9.92
CA LYS A 430 9.39 13.49 11.23
C LYS A 430 7.94 13.07 11.13
N PHE A 431 7.66 11.82 11.45
CA PHE A 431 6.30 11.38 11.69
C PHE A 431 5.76 12.10 12.93
N SER A 432 4.81 13.02 12.72
CA SER A 432 4.38 13.99 13.73
C SER A 432 3.01 13.68 14.35
N ALA A 433 2.59 12.41 14.33
CA ALA A 433 1.34 11.82 14.84
C ALA A 433 0.29 11.51 13.74
N PRO A 434 -0.79 10.75 14.06
CA PRO A 434 -1.75 10.19 13.10
C PRO A 434 -2.41 11.21 12.14
N PRO A 435 -2.95 10.74 11.00
CA PRO A 435 -3.01 9.34 10.58
C PRO A 435 -1.65 8.80 10.12
N TRP A 436 -1.34 7.57 10.51
CA TRP A 436 -0.20 6.86 9.96
C TRP A 436 -0.48 6.56 8.48
N PRO A 437 0.47 6.82 7.56
CA PRO A 437 0.21 6.77 6.13
C PRO A 437 0.08 5.35 5.57
N GLY A 438 0.30 4.31 6.38
CA GLY A 438 0.28 2.90 5.95
C GLY A 438 1.65 2.24 6.03
N PHE A 439 1.67 0.91 5.91
CA PHE A 439 2.89 0.10 5.91
C PHE A 439 3.68 0.26 4.61
N HIS A 440 2.97 0.41 3.50
CA HIS A 440 3.55 0.45 2.16
C HIS A 440 4.63 1.50 1.95
N ALA A 441 5.41 1.29 0.90
CA ALA A 441 6.47 2.20 0.53
C ALA A 441 5.92 3.46 -0.13
N GLY A 442 6.55 4.59 0.17
CA GLY A 442 6.14 5.89 -0.36
C GLY A 442 4.92 6.48 0.31
N GLY A 443 4.57 6.03 1.53
CA GLY A 443 3.49 6.61 2.33
C GLY A 443 3.69 8.11 2.60
N ASN A 444 4.95 8.57 2.64
CA ASN A 444 5.30 9.98 2.46
C ASN A 444 6.39 10.13 1.39
N ARG A 445 6.32 11.23 0.64
CA ARG A 445 7.32 11.62 -0.35
C ARG A 445 7.88 12.98 0.04
N VAL A 446 9.11 12.99 0.54
CA VAL A 446 9.72 14.17 1.16
C VAL A 446 10.72 14.80 0.20
N PRO A 447 10.47 16.01 -0.34
CA PRO A 447 11.41 16.66 -1.22
C PRO A 447 12.68 17.05 -0.45
N ALA A 448 13.84 16.82 -1.05
CA ALA A 448 15.14 17.19 -0.51
C ALA A 448 16.13 17.50 -1.64
N GLU A 449 17.31 17.99 -1.27
CA GLU A 449 18.41 18.23 -2.19
C GLU A 449 19.66 17.52 -1.67
N LEU A 450 20.25 16.68 -2.51
CA LEU A 450 21.54 16.08 -2.24
C LEU A 450 22.64 16.99 -2.76
N ILE A 451 23.73 17.14 -2.00
CA ILE A 451 24.93 17.89 -2.40
C ILE A 451 25.92 16.98 -3.13
N LYS A 452 26.85 17.58 -3.88
CA LYS A 452 28.00 16.84 -4.43
C LYS A 452 28.86 16.27 -3.29
N GLY A 453 29.29 15.03 -3.43
CA GLY A 453 30.09 14.33 -2.43
C GLY A 453 29.22 13.46 -1.52
N ASP A 454 29.60 13.37 -0.26
CA ASP A 454 28.95 12.50 0.70
C ASP A 454 27.74 13.19 1.34
N ASN A 455 26.59 12.53 1.29
CA ASN A 455 25.36 12.94 1.97
C ASN A 455 25.07 11.97 3.11
N VAL A 456 25.11 12.46 4.33
CA VAL A 456 24.85 11.64 5.53
C VAL A 456 23.35 11.55 5.75
N VAL A 457 22.83 10.32 5.78
CA VAL A 457 21.44 10.02 6.08
C VAL A 457 21.38 9.31 7.43
N ILE A 458 20.65 9.88 8.37
CA ILE A 458 20.40 9.27 9.69
C ILE A 458 18.90 9.09 9.87
N ILE A 459 18.48 7.94 10.37
CA ILE A 459 17.07 7.64 10.62
C ILE A 459 16.83 7.13 12.03
N GLU A 460 15.66 7.42 12.57
CA GLU A 460 15.10 6.74 13.75
C GLU A 460 13.86 5.96 13.30
N THR A 461 13.73 4.71 13.75
CA THR A 461 12.69 3.79 13.25
C THR A 461 12.32 2.71 14.26
N GLY A 462 11.13 2.12 14.07
CA GLY A 462 10.75 0.84 14.67
C GLY A 462 11.56 -0.35 14.11
N PRO A 463 11.17 -1.60 14.41
CA PRO A 463 11.85 -2.80 13.93
C PRO A 463 11.76 -3.02 12.41
N THR A 464 10.84 -2.31 11.75
CA THR A 464 10.68 -2.36 10.29
C THR A 464 10.82 -0.96 9.68
N PHE A 465 11.38 -0.86 8.47
CA PHE A 465 11.43 0.41 7.74
C PHE A 465 11.53 0.21 6.23
N PHE A 466 11.13 1.25 5.50
CA PHE A 466 11.47 1.42 4.10
C PHE A 466 11.98 2.84 3.86
N LEU A 467 13.06 2.96 3.08
CA LEU A 467 13.54 4.24 2.60
C LEU A 467 14.20 4.12 1.23
N SER A 468 13.69 4.88 0.26
CA SER A 468 14.31 5.05 -1.06
C SER A 468 14.47 6.52 -1.42
N VAL A 469 15.38 6.80 -2.37
CA VAL A 469 15.65 8.15 -2.88
C VAL A 469 15.53 8.18 -4.39
N THR A 470 14.57 8.94 -4.90
CA THR A 470 14.28 9.01 -6.34
C THR A 470 14.23 10.45 -6.84
N GLU A 471 14.41 10.66 -8.15
CA GLU A 471 14.39 11.99 -8.76
C GLU A 471 12.97 12.44 -9.11
N ASN A 472 12.10 11.47 -9.39
CA ASN A 472 10.73 11.71 -9.77
C ASN A 472 9.80 11.57 -8.57
N HIS A 473 8.84 12.48 -8.50
CA HIS A 473 7.72 12.39 -7.57
C HIS A 473 6.78 11.25 -7.95
N ASP A 474 6.75 10.83 -9.22
CA ASP A 474 5.98 9.69 -9.73
C ASP A 474 6.80 8.40 -9.57
N TRP A 475 6.90 7.98 -8.32
CA TRP A 475 7.54 6.73 -7.89
C TRP A 475 6.53 5.59 -7.80
#